data_AF-A0A9E0YBM0-F1
#
_entry.id   AF-A0A9E0YBM0-F1
#
_cell.length_a   1.000
_cell.length_b   1.000
_cell.length_c   1.000
_cell.angle_alpha   90.00
_cell.angle_beta   90.00
_cell.angle_gamma   90.00
#
_symmetry.space_group_name_H-M   'P 1'
#
loop_
_entity.id
_entity.type
_entity.pdbx_description
1 polymer ?
#
loop_
_entity_poly.entity_id
_entity_poly.type
_entity_poly.pdbx_seq_one_letter_code
_entity_poly.pdbx_strand_id
1 'polypeptide(L)'
;MRRAWSVKIISVAGVLFLTACGVLAQFKSQEISEEDGVPVLIKHLPDYENARNRATHTNNVDDLRKALGDRPVFEDLDFKAGTEAVAAPYDGGKLLIVEFMNPQMSIDADTRINARLAQVSPGAPPVYYRRIGNYNAFVFDAKDEAAAAALLDQVKYEKTVQWLGEDPYYQKKAEHFFAIRTADIFLSTVLVIVGGIVLAVLTGLAVGLFYFRLREQKRAAMTAFSDAGGMVRLNLDELTAPAAERLLGD
;
A
#
# COMPACT_ATOMS: atom_id res chain seq x y z
N MET A 1 26.56 -20.05 -31.06
CA MET A 1 25.71 -18.87 -30.78
C MET A 1 24.78 -19.13 -29.58
N ARG A 2 25.27 -19.06 -28.32
CA ARG A 2 24.42 -19.10 -27.09
C ARG A 2 25.18 -18.49 -25.90
N ARG A 3 25.38 -17.17 -25.86
CA ARG A 3 26.06 -16.49 -24.73
C ARG A 3 25.48 -15.13 -24.34
N ALA A 4 24.29 -14.75 -24.83
CA ALA A 4 23.76 -13.39 -24.67
C ALA A 4 22.61 -13.23 -23.67
N TRP A 5 22.25 -14.26 -22.88
CA TRP A 5 21.07 -14.22 -22.01
C TRP A 5 21.34 -13.95 -20.52
N SER A 6 22.59 -14.07 -20.06
CA SER A 6 22.90 -14.05 -18.61
C SER A 6 23.16 -12.66 -18.02
N VAL A 7 23.29 -11.62 -18.86
CA VAL A 7 23.62 -10.25 -18.39
C VAL A 7 22.35 -9.42 -18.11
N LYS A 8 21.17 -9.84 -18.58
CA LYS A 8 19.92 -9.07 -18.41
C LYS A 8 19.21 -9.30 -17.07
N ILE A 9 19.59 -10.30 -16.27
CA ILE A 9 18.88 -10.63 -15.02
C ILE A 9 19.43 -9.86 -13.81
N ILE A 10 20.70 -9.43 -13.85
CA ILE A 10 21.30 -8.69 -12.72
C ILE A 10 20.84 -7.21 -12.72
N SER A 11 20.37 -6.68 -13.85
CA SER A 11 19.86 -5.31 -13.97
C SER A 11 18.44 -5.12 -13.41
N VAL A 12 17.70 -6.19 -13.12
CA VAL A 12 16.29 -6.10 -12.67
C VAL A 12 16.17 -6.10 -11.15
N ALA A 13 17.10 -6.74 -10.43
CA ALA A 13 17.06 -6.78 -8.96
C ALA A 13 17.46 -5.43 -8.31
N GLY A 14 18.23 -4.59 -8.99
CA GLY A 14 18.64 -3.26 -8.49
C GLY A 14 17.63 -2.14 -8.75
N VAL A 15 16.67 -2.33 -9.67
CA VAL A 15 15.66 -1.31 -10.04
C VAL A 15 14.36 -1.48 -9.25
N LEU A 16 14.14 -2.66 -8.65
CA LEU A 16 12.94 -2.93 -7.83
C LEU A 16 12.97 -2.33 -6.42
N PHE A 17 14.06 -1.66 -6.01
CA PHE A 17 14.21 -1.11 -4.67
C PHE A 17 14.08 0.43 -4.58
N LEU A 18 13.79 1.12 -5.70
CA LEU A 18 13.74 2.59 -5.74
C LEU A 18 12.35 3.21 -5.99
N THR A 19 11.28 2.39 -5.98
CA THR A 19 9.89 2.85 -6.09
C THR A 19 9.09 2.54 -4.83
N ALA A 20 9.68 2.79 -3.66
CA ALA A 20 8.97 2.85 -2.38
C ALA A 20 8.97 4.27 -1.79
N CYS A 21 9.36 5.29 -2.58
CA CYS A 21 8.94 6.66 -2.28
C CYS A 21 7.48 6.77 -2.69
N GLY A 22 6.60 6.70 -1.70
CA GLY A 22 5.18 6.98 -1.87
C GLY A 22 5.03 8.29 -2.62
N VAL A 23 4.35 8.23 -3.77
CA VAL A 23 3.70 9.40 -4.33
C VAL A 23 2.65 9.78 -3.30
N LEU A 24 2.99 10.67 -2.36
CA LEU A 24 1.99 11.33 -1.54
C LEU A 24 1.10 12.07 -2.53
N ALA A 25 -0.09 11.54 -2.77
CA ALA A 25 -1.10 12.20 -3.56
C ALA A 25 -1.26 13.60 -2.98
N GLN A 26 -0.93 14.62 -3.77
CA GLN A 26 -1.02 16.00 -3.34
C GLN A 26 -2.51 16.33 -3.29
N PHE A 27 -3.11 16.23 -2.09
CA PHE A 27 -4.50 16.57 -1.90
C PHE A 27 -4.69 18.06 -2.19
N LYS A 28 -5.62 18.38 -3.09
CA LYS A 28 -6.11 19.76 -3.24
C LYS A 28 -7.17 19.95 -2.15
N SER A 29 -6.70 20.36 -0.97
CA SER A 29 -7.48 20.60 0.25
C SER A 29 -7.46 22.09 0.61
N GLN A 30 -8.51 22.62 1.23
CA GLN A 30 -8.55 23.98 1.78
C GLN A 30 -7.51 24.13 2.89
N GLU A 31 -7.49 23.15 3.79
CA GLU A 31 -6.56 23.08 4.91
C GLU A 31 -5.87 21.71 4.90
N ILE A 32 -4.55 21.72 4.95
CA ILE A 32 -3.73 20.53 5.12
C ILE A 32 -3.09 20.64 6.49
N SER A 33 -3.17 19.59 7.30
CA SER A 33 -2.51 19.61 8.59
C SER A 33 -0.98 19.65 8.41
N GLU A 34 -0.33 20.60 9.08
CA GLU A 34 1.12 20.77 9.04
C GLU A 34 1.88 19.57 9.63
N GLU A 35 1.24 18.79 10.51
CA GLU A 35 1.86 17.69 11.25
C GLU A 35 2.07 16.42 10.42
N ASP A 36 1.10 16.09 9.57
CA ASP A 36 1.02 14.83 8.83
C ASP A 36 0.66 14.97 7.35
N GLY A 37 0.40 16.19 6.86
CA GLY A 37 0.07 16.45 5.47
C GLY A 37 -1.31 15.94 5.04
N VAL A 38 -2.17 15.57 5.99
CA VAL A 38 -3.52 15.05 5.72
C VAL A 38 -4.52 16.21 5.65
N PRO A 39 -5.46 16.22 4.68
CA PRO A 39 -6.58 17.15 4.67
C PRO A 39 -7.28 17.22 6.03
N VAL A 40 -7.47 18.42 6.57
CA VAL A 40 -8.07 18.62 7.89
C VAL A 40 -9.48 18.01 7.95
N LEU A 41 -10.25 18.09 6.87
CA LEU A 41 -11.58 17.49 6.79
C LEU A 41 -11.58 15.96 7.02
N ILE A 42 -10.52 15.24 6.65
CA ILE A 42 -10.41 13.80 6.96
C ILE A 42 -10.29 13.58 8.48
N LYS A 43 -9.64 14.50 9.21
CA LYS A 43 -9.48 14.41 10.66
C LYS A 43 -10.80 14.57 11.41
N HIS A 44 -11.83 15.12 10.76
CA HIS A 44 -13.17 15.27 11.32
C HIS A 44 -14.04 14.01 11.19
N LEU A 45 -13.52 12.97 10.55
CA LEU A 45 -14.17 11.66 10.53
C LEU A 45 -14.13 11.01 11.93
N PRO A 46 -15.20 10.32 12.35
CA PRO A 46 -15.15 9.46 13.52
C PRO A 46 -14.02 8.43 13.39
N ASP A 47 -13.20 8.28 14.43
CA ASP A 47 -12.06 7.36 14.43
C ASP A 47 -11.14 7.56 13.19
N TYR A 48 -10.79 8.82 12.91
CA TYR A 48 -10.09 9.20 11.67
C TYR A 48 -8.77 8.45 11.46
N GLU A 49 -8.09 8.02 12.53
CA GLU A 49 -6.81 7.31 12.45
C GLU A 49 -6.93 6.00 11.67
N ASN A 50 -8.04 5.30 11.88
CA ASN A 50 -8.38 4.07 11.18
C ASN A 50 -9.15 4.36 9.88
N ALA A 51 -10.02 5.38 9.90
CA ALA A 51 -10.86 5.72 8.74
C ALA A 51 -10.08 6.35 7.58
N ARG A 52 -8.97 7.08 7.83
CA ARG A 52 -8.22 7.83 6.80
C ARG A 52 -7.76 6.97 5.62
N ASN A 53 -7.40 5.70 5.87
CA ASN A 53 -6.89 4.80 4.83
C ASN A 53 -7.98 4.31 3.87
N ARG A 54 -9.25 4.49 4.25
CA ARG A 54 -10.44 4.06 3.50
C ARG A 54 -11.38 5.24 3.20
N ALA A 55 -10.96 6.45 3.54
CA ALA A 55 -11.69 7.67 3.26
C ALA A 55 -11.42 8.14 1.83
N THR A 56 -12.44 8.70 1.19
CA THR A 56 -12.32 9.39 -0.09
C THR A 56 -12.53 10.87 0.16
N HIS A 57 -11.46 11.66 0.00
CA HIS A 57 -11.52 13.12 0.00
C HIS A 57 -11.69 13.63 -1.43
N THR A 58 -12.63 14.55 -1.64
CA THR A 58 -12.90 15.12 -2.95
C THR A 58 -13.42 16.56 -2.88
N ASN A 59 -13.24 17.27 -3.98
CA ASN A 59 -13.84 18.57 -4.26
C ASN A 59 -14.72 18.53 -5.51
N ASN A 60 -15.25 17.36 -5.87
CA ASN A 60 -16.18 17.20 -6.98
C ASN A 60 -17.20 16.08 -6.74
N VAL A 61 -18.34 16.19 -7.41
CA VAL A 61 -19.45 15.25 -7.29
C VAL A 61 -19.14 13.89 -7.93
N ASP A 62 -18.35 13.84 -9.00
CA ASP A 62 -18.10 12.59 -9.73
C ASP A 62 -17.31 11.58 -8.90
N ASP A 63 -16.38 12.05 -8.08
CA ASP A 63 -15.65 11.19 -7.15
C ASP A 63 -16.55 10.74 -5.98
N LEU A 64 -17.53 11.54 -5.56
CA LEU A 64 -18.56 11.08 -4.62
C LEU A 64 -19.39 9.95 -5.22
N ARG A 65 -19.80 10.06 -6.49
CA ARG A 65 -20.53 8.99 -7.19
C ARG A 65 -19.72 7.71 -7.28
N LYS A 66 -18.41 7.81 -7.54
CA LYS A 66 -17.50 6.64 -7.53
C LYS A 66 -17.41 6.01 -6.14
N ALA A 67 -17.36 6.81 -5.08
CA ALA A 67 -17.19 6.31 -3.71
C ALA A 67 -18.48 5.75 -3.08
N LEU A 68 -19.62 6.39 -3.31
CA LEU A 68 -20.88 6.14 -2.60
C LEU A 68 -22.01 5.60 -3.49
N GLY A 69 -21.77 5.48 -4.79
CA GLY A 69 -22.80 5.24 -5.80
C GLY A 69 -23.58 6.51 -6.15
N ASP A 70 -24.45 6.44 -7.15
CA ASP A 70 -25.26 7.59 -7.53
C ASP A 70 -26.38 7.85 -6.50
N ARG A 71 -26.50 9.11 -6.05
CA ARG A 71 -27.47 9.52 -5.03
C ARG A 71 -28.16 10.81 -5.46
N PRO A 72 -29.50 10.94 -5.33
CA PRO A 72 -30.23 12.13 -5.75
C PRO A 72 -29.74 13.43 -5.09
N VAL A 73 -29.32 13.35 -3.83
CA VAL A 73 -28.84 14.52 -3.06
C VAL A 73 -27.57 15.14 -3.62
N PHE A 74 -26.82 14.42 -4.47
CA PHE A 74 -25.57 14.93 -5.04
C PHE A 74 -25.79 16.03 -6.08
N GLU A 75 -26.99 16.12 -6.66
CA GLU A 75 -27.34 17.20 -7.60
C GLU A 75 -27.45 18.56 -6.90
N ASP A 76 -27.74 18.57 -5.60
CA ASP A 76 -27.94 19.80 -4.83
C ASP A 76 -26.66 20.28 -4.11
N LEU A 77 -25.58 19.49 -4.21
CA LEU A 77 -24.25 19.82 -3.69
C LEU A 77 -23.48 20.67 -4.71
N ASP A 78 -23.15 21.91 -4.32
CA ASP A 78 -22.33 22.80 -5.14
C ASP A 78 -20.88 22.79 -4.66
N PHE A 79 -20.01 22.19 -5.46
CA PHE A 79 -18.57 22.10 -5.20
C PHE A 79 -17.77 23.36 -5.59
N LYS A 80 -18.44 24.50 -5.75
CA LYS A 80 -17.80 25.80 -6.01
C LYS A 80 -17.24 26.44 -4.74
N ALA A 81 -16.38 27.44 -4.95
CA ALA A 81 -15.85 28.32 -3.90
C ALA A 81 -15.19 27.58 -2.73
N GLY A 82 -14.52 26.46 -3.03
CA GLY A 82 -13.71 25.73 -2.05
C GLY A 82 -14.43 24.57 -1.38
N THR A 83 -15.74 24.35 -1.55
CA THR A 83 -16.46 23.21 -0.92
C THR A 83 -15.71 21.89 -1.08
N GLU A 84 -15.55 21.17 0.03
CA GLU A 84 -14.86 19.88 0.09
C GLU A 84 -15.78 18.83 0.69
N ALA A 85 -15.49 17.57 0.39
CA ALA A 85 -16.23 16.46 0.94
C ALA A 85 -15.29 15.32 1.29
N VAL A 86 -15.63 14.64 2.38
CA VAL A 86 -15.01 13.38 2.75
C VAL A 86 -16.07 12.32 2.93
N ALA A 87 -15.84 11.15 2.33
CA ALA A 87 -16.69 9.98 2.45
C ALA A 87 -15.90 8.83 3.07
N ALA A 88 -16.49 8.10 4.02
CA ALA A 88 -15.88 6.90 4.58
C ALA A 88 -16.95 5.85 4.91
N PRO A 89 -16.70 4.56 4.62
CA PRO A 89 -17.57 3.48 5.06
C PRO A 89 -17.41 3.25 6.57
N TYR A 90 -18.49 2.97 7.29
CA TYR A 90 -18.50 2.51 8.69
C TYR A 90 -19.43 1.31 8.85
N ASP A 91 -19.30 0.60 9.97
CA ASP A 91 -20.18 -0.53 10.26
C ASP A 91 -21.65 -0.10 10.40
N GLY A 92 -21.91 1.14 10.80
CA GLY A 92 -23.26 1.71 10.93
C GLY A 92 -23.85 2.27 9.62
N GLY A 93 -23.05 2.42 8.57
CA GLY A 93 -23.44 3.04 7.31
C GLY A 93 -22.27 3.76 6.63
N LYS A 94 -22.51 4.39 5.48
CA LYS A 94 -21.50 5.21 4.78
C LYS A 94 -21.69 6.67 5.14
N LEU A 95 -20.70 7.26 5.79
CA LEU A 95 -20.71 8.65 6.21
C LEU A 95 -20.16 9.53 5.07
N LEU A 96 -20.82 10.65 4.81
CA LEU A 96 -20.36 11.73 3.97
C LEU A 96 -20.43 13.02 4.78
N ILE A 97 -19.34 13.76 4.85
CA ILE A 97 -19.29 15.11 5.40
C ILE A 97 -18.96 16.05 4.24
N VAL A 98 -19.80 17.04 4.02
CA VAL A 98 -19.55 18.13 3.06
C VAL A 98 -19.30 19.41 3.83
N GLU A 99 -18.10 19.96 3.69
CA GLU A 99 -17.69 21.21 4.29
C GLU A 99 -17.85 22.36 3.29
N PHE A 100 -18.63 23.36 3.68
CA PHE A 100 -18.76 24.61 2.94
C PHE A 100 -17.82 25.68 3.51
N MET A 101 -17.29 26.53 2.63
CA MET A 101 -16.36 27.60 3.01
C MET A 101 -16.92 28.55 4.07
N ASN A 102 -18.24 28.76 4.11
CA ASN A 102 -18.88 29.61 5.10
C ASN A 102 -20.24 29.05 5.57
N PRO A 103 -20.74 29.53 6.73
CA PRO A 103 -22.00 29.05 7.28
C PRO A 103 -23.21 29.31 6.37
N GLN A 104 -23.22 30.43 5.64
CA GLN A 104 -24.34 30.79 4.77
C GLN A 104 -24.50 29.78 3.62
N MET A 105 -23.40 29.37 2.99
CA MET A 105 -23.41 28.34 1.94
C MET A 105 -23.94 27.00 2.46
N SER A 106 -23.57 26.63 3.69
CA SER A 106 -24.10 25.42 4.34
C SER A 106 -25.61 25.51 4.59
N ILE A 107 -26.13 26.68 5.03
CA ILE A 107 -27.57 26.92 5.23
C ILE A 107 -28.35 26.86 3.91
N ASP A 108 -27.81 27.47 2.85
CA ASP A 108 -28.45 27.47 1.54
C ASP A 108 -28.50 26.05 0.96
N ALA A 109 -27.42 25.28 1.14
CA ALA A 109 -27.38 23.87 0.77
C ALA A 109 -28.35 23.04 1.61
N ASP A 110 -28.40 23.23 2.93
CA ASP A 110 -29.31 22.55 3.85
C ASP A 110 -30.77 22.70 3.44
N THR A 111 -31.17 23.92 3.05
CA THR A 111 -32.52 24.19 2.55
C THR A 111 -32.84 23.37 1.30
N ARG A 112 -31.92 23.29 0.33
CA ARG A 112 -32.09 22.50 -0.90
C ARG A 112 -32.13 21.00 -0.62
N ILE A 113 -31.23 20.52 0.24
CA ILE A 113 -31.12 19.11 0.63
C ILE A 113 -32.41 18.67 1.34
N ASN A 114 -32.91 19.43 2.31
CA ASN A 114 -34.16 19.09 3.00
C ASN A 114 -35.34 19.07 2.03
N ALA A 115 -35.41 20.02 1.10
CA ALA A 115 -36.42 20.01 0.04
C ALA A 115 -36.31 18.79 -0.87
N ARG A 116 -35.10 18.36 -1.22
CA ARG A 116 -34.85 17.15 -2.00
C ARG A 116 -35.26 15.89 -1.24
N LEU A 117 -34.84 15.75 0.01
CA LEU A 117 -35.16 14.60 0.86
C LEU A 117 -36.67 14.45 1.07
N ALA A 118 -37.42 15.55 1.16
CA ALA A 118 -38.88 15.53 1.22
C ALA A 118 -39.56 15.02 -0.06
N GLN A 119 -38.86 15.08 -1.21
CA GLN A 119 -39.35 14.59 -2.51
C GLN A 119 -38.94 13.14 -2.79
N VAL A 120 -38.06 12.56 -1.97
CA VAL A 120 -37.61 11.17 -2.15
C VAL A 120 -38.78 10.22 -1.92
N SER A 121 -38.97 9.29 -2.87
CA SER A 121 -40.10 8.35 -2.82
C SER A 121 -39.99 7.38 -1.62
N PRO A 122 -41.12 6.91 -1.04
CA PRO A 122 -41.14 6.03 0.14
C PRO A 122 -40.43 4.67 0.00
N GLY A 123 -39.92 4.32 -1.18
CA GLY A 123 -39.17 3.08 -1.44
C GLY A 123 -37.67 3.27 -1.68
N ALA A 124 -37.15 4.50 -1.64
CA ALA A 124 -35.71 4.74 -1.77
C ALA A 124 -34.99 4.38 -0.45
N PRO A 125 -33.69 4.01 -0.52
CA PRO A 125 -32.89 3.79 0.68
C PRO A 125 -32.91 5.03 1.60
N PRO A 126 -33.07 4.85 2.92
CA PRO A 126 -33.11 5.97 3.85
C PRO A 126 -31.77 6.71 3.82
N VAL A 127 -31.86 8.04 3.78
CA VAL A 127 -30.71 8.94 3.91
C VAL A 127 -30.90 9.73 5.19
N TYR A 128 -30.00 9.54 6.15
CA TYR A 128 -30.00 10.31 7.38
C TYR A 128 -29.13 11.53 7.18
N TYR A 129 -29.62 12.68 7.61
CA TYR A 129 -29.02 13.96 7.30
C TYR A 129 -29.03 14.89 8.52
N ARG A 130 -27.93 15.61 8.71
CA ARG A 130 -27.83 16.65 9.74
C ARG A 130 -26.84 17.73 9.33
N ARG A 131 -27.23 18.99 9.54
CA ARG A 131 -26.32 20.13 9.47
C ARG A 131 -25.60 20.33 10.81
N ILE A 132 -24.28 20.49 10.78
CA ILE A 132 -23.41 20.66 11.96
C ILE A 132 -22.41 21.79 11.66
N GLY A 133 -22.71 23.01 12.10
CA GLY A 133 -21.85 24.18 11.79
C GLY A 133 -21.79 24.47 10.30
N ASN A 134 -20.61 24.38 9.69
CA ASN A 134 -20.42 24.50 8.24
C ASN A 134 -20.54 23.16 7.50
N TYR A 135 -20.80 22.07 8.22
CA TYR A 135 -20.92 20.74 7.64
C TYR A 135 -22.36 20.39 7.34
N ASN A 136 -22.54 19.72 6.21
CA ASN A 136 -23.74 18.97 5.88
C ASN A 136 -23.33 17.49 5.89
N ALA A 137 -23.74 16.77 6.93
CA ALA A 137 -23.36 15.38 7.16
C ALA A 137 -24.51 14.44 6.78
N PHE A 138 -24.16 13.36 6.06
CA PHE A 138 -25.09 12.36 5.57
C PHE A 138 -24.63 10.97 5.99
N VAL A 139 -25.57 10.09 6.32
CA VAL A 139 -25.33 8.65 6.44
C VAL A 139 -26.21 7.92 5.44
N PHE A 140 -25.56 7.23 4.51
CA PHE A 140 -26.20 6.37 3.51
C PHE A 140 -26.10 4.90 3.92
N ASP A 141 -27.01 4.08 3.40
CA ASP A 141 -27.00 2.63 3.57
C ASP A 141 -26.86 2.23 5.06
N ALA A 142 -27.49 2.98 5.95
CA ALA A 142 -27.42 2.74 7.38
C ALA A 142 -28.18 1.45 7.76
N LYS A 143 -27.66 0.74 8.76
CA LYS A 143 -28.29 -0.48 9.29
C LYS A 143 -29.66 -0.17 9.92
N ASP A 144 -29.70 0.90 10.70
CA ASP A 144 -30.88 1.41 11.37
C ASP A 144 -30.70 2.90 11.69
N GLU A 145 -31.77 3.55 12.14
CA GLU A 145 -31.77 4.98 12.48
C GLU A 145 -30.87 5.32 13.67
N ALA A 146 -30.77 4.42 14.66
CA ALA A 146 -29.95 4.66 15.84
C ALA A 146 -28.45 4.62 15.51
N ALA A 147 -28.03 3.70 14.64
CA ALA A 147 -26.66 3.61 14.13
C ALA A 147 -26.29 4.85 13.31
N ALA A 148 -27.22 5.34 12.49
CA ALA A 148 -27.02 6.57 11.73
C ALA A 148 -26.89 7.80 12.63
N ALA A 149 -27.78 7.93 13.63
CA ALA A 149 -27.73 9.00 14.62
C ALA A 149 -26.42 8.97 15.42
N ALA A 150 -26.00 7.79 15.88
CA ALA A 150 -24.75 7.62 16.63
C ALA A 150 -23.50 7.99 15.79
N LEU A 151 -23.51 7.74 14.48
CA LEU A 151 -22.45 8.21 13.59
C LEU A 151 -22.46 9.73 13.43
N LEU A 152 -23.64 10.32 13.22
CA LEU A 152 -23.78 11.78 13.10
C LEU A 152 -23.41 12.52 14.39
N ASP A 153 -23.67 11.94 15.57
CA ASP A 153 -23.31 12.52 16.88
C ASP A 153 -21.79 12.56 17.11
N GLN A 154 -21.03 11.69 16.44
CA GLN A 154 -19.58 11.66 16.50
C GLN A 154 -18.93 12.71 15.59
N VAL A 155 -19.67 13.22 14.60
CA VAL A 155 -19.17 14.28 13.72
C VAL A 155 -19.17 15.60 14.49
N LYS A 156 -17.97 16.11 14.78
CA LYS A 156 -17.78 17.39 15.46
C LYS A 156 -17.17 18.39 14.51
N TYR A 157 -17.77 19.56 14.42
CA TYR A 157 -17.17 20.70 13.74
C TYR A 157 -16.06 21.26 14.64
N GLU A 158 -14.82 20.90 14.33
CA GLU A 158 -13.63 21.39 15.03
C GLU A 158 -12.80 22.20 14.04
N LYS A 159 -13.03 23.51 13.98
CA LYS A 159 -12.10 24.38 13.25
C LYS A 159 -10.78 24.41 14.04
N THR A 160 -9.65 24.19 13.37
CA THR A 160 -8.33 24.31 14.00
C THR A 160 -8.19 25.72 14.60
N VAL A 161 -8.30 25.82 15.92
CA VAL A 161 -8.12 27.08 16.62
C VAL A 161 -6.64 27.24 16.90
N GLN A 162 -6.00 28.20 16.24
CA GLN A 162 -4.68 28.64 16.65
C GLN A 162 -4.84 29.51 17.90
N TRP A 163 -4.32 29.02 19.03
CA TRP A 163 -4.25 29.81 20.24
C TRP A 163 -3.21 30.92 20.04
N LEU A 164 -3.58 32.17 20.36
CA LEU A 164 -2.65 33.30 20.33
C LEU A 164 -1.59 33.23 21.47
N GLY A 165 -1.71 32.25 22.37
CA GLY A 165 -0.79 31.95 23.47
C GLY A 165 -0.54 30.44 23.59
N GLU A 166 -0.18 29.97 24.78
CA GLU A 166 0.09 28.54 25.01
C GLU A 166 -1.19 27.70 24.86
N ASP A 167 -1.14 26.67 24.01
CA ASP A 167 -2.29 25.78 23.75
C ASP A 167 -2.58 24.93 25.01
N PRO A 168 -3.77 25.05 25.63
CA PRO A 168 -4.13 24.31 26.84
C PRO A 168 -4.19 22.79 26.62
N TYR A 169 -4.23 22.32 25.37
CA TYR A 169 -4.22 20.91 25.01
C TYR A 169 -2.87 20.43 24.47
N TYR A 170 -1.84 21.28 24.50
CA TYR A 170 -0.51 20.97 23.95
C TYR A 170 0.05 19.66 24.49
N GLN A 171 -0.01 19.43 25.81
CA GLN A 171 0.53 18.21 26.42
C GLN A 171 -0.18 16.94 25.91
N LYS A 172 -1.52 16.94 25.84
CA LYS A 172 -2.29 15.80 25.33
C LYS A 172 -1.98 15.52 23.86
N LYS A 173 -1.86 16.58 23.04
CA LYS A 173 -1.47 16.46 21.63
C LYS A 173 -0.05 15.89 21.51
N ALA A 174 0.89 16.37 22.32
CA ALA A 174 2.27 15.91 22.32
C ALA A 174 2.38 14.43 22.76
N GLU A 175 1.67 14.01 23.80
CA GLU A 175 1.62 12.62 24.25
C GLU A 175 1.10 11.68 23.16
N HIS A 176 -0.03 12.06 22.55
CA HIS A 176 -0.65 11.29 21.48
C HIS A 176 0.25 11.20 20.24
N PHE A 177 0.82 12.34 19.82
CA PHE A 177 1.78 12.42 18.73
C PHE A 177 3.02 11.56 19.00
N PHE A 178 3.56 11.62 20.21
CA PHE A 178 4.70 10.82 20.62
C PHE A 178 4.39 9.32 20.56
N ALA A 179 3.21 8.89 21.03
CA ALA A 179 2.79 7.50 21.00
C ALA A 179 2.71 6.96 19.56
N ILE A 180 2.03 7.67 18.66
CA ILE A 180 1.85 7.25 17.26
C ILE A 180 3.18 7.24 16.51
N ARG A 181 3.97 8.33 16.61
CA ARG A 181 5.26 8.41 15.92
C ARG A 181 6.24 7.35 16.41
N THR A 182 6.29 7.09 17.70
CA THR A 182 7.18 6.07 18.26
C THR A 182 6.79 4.67 17.79
N ALA A 183 5.49 4.36 17.76
CA ALA A 183 4.99 3.09 17.23
C ALA A 183 5.34 2.91 15.75
N ASP A 184 5.13 3.94 14.92
CA ASP A 184 5.45 3.89 13.48
C ASP A 184 6.94 3.72 13.24
N ILE A 185 7.79 4.47 13.94
CA ILE A 185 9.25 4.36 13.81
C ILE A 185 9.71 2.96 14.25
N PHE A 186 9.21 2.47 15.38
CA PHE A 186 9.53 1.14 15.87
C PHE A 186 9.13 0.06 14.88
N LEU A 187 7.88 0.07 14.41
CA LEU A 187 7.36 -0.94 13.50
C LEU A 187 8.07 -0.91 12.15
N SER A 188 8.31 0.29 11.60
CA SER A 188 9.07 0.48 10.36
C SER A 188 10.50 -0.06 10.48
N THR A 189 11.21 0.29 11.55
CA THR A 189 12.60 -0.13 11.76
C THR A 189 12.70 -1.65 11.91
N VAL A 190 11.80 -2.25 12.69
CA VAL A 190 11.73 -3.71 12.86
C VAL A 190 11.44 -4.40 11.52
N LEU A 191 10.47 -3.90 10.75
CA LEU A 191 10.10 -4.47 9.45
C LEU A 191 11.26 -4.40 8.46
N VAL A 192 11.98 -3.28 8.39
CA VAL A 192 13.15 -3.12 7.52
C VAL A 192 14.28 -4.07 7.92
N ILE A 193 14.58 -4.21 9.21
CA ILE A 193 15.64 -5.12 9.70
C ILE A 193 15.27 -6.58 9.41
N VAL A 194 14.09 -7.01 9.85
CA VAL A 194 13.63 -8.40 9.68
C VAL A 194 13.47 -8.73 8.19
N GLY A 195 12.85 -7.83 7.42
CA GLY A 195 12.70 -7.97 5.98
C GLY A 195 14.05 -8.04 5.27
N GLY A 196 15.02 -7.22 5.68
CA GLY A 196 16.39 -7.24 5.16
C GLY A 196 17.10 -8.58 5.41
N ILE A 197 16.96 -9.14 6.62
CA ILE A 197 17.52 -10.45 6.97
C ILE A 197 16.89 -11.55 6.11
N VAL A 198 15.55 -11.58 6.02
CA VAL A 198 14.83 -12.56 5.19
C VAL A 198 15.27 -12.46 3.73
N LEU A 199 15.36 -11.25 3.19
CA LEU A 199 15.80 -11.01 1.82
C LEU A 199 17.25 -11.47 1.60
N ALA A 200 18.16 -11.22 2.53
CA ALA A 200 19.55 -11.66 2.46
C ALA A 200 19.65 -13.19 2.44
N VAL A 201 18.89 -13.88 3.29
CA VAL A 201 18.85 -15.36 3.31
C VAL A 201 18.30 -15.90 2.00
N LEU A 202 17.16 -15.39 1.52
CA LEU A 202 16.54 -15.83 0.26
C LEU A 202 17.47 -15.61 -0.93
N THR A 203 18.13 -14.45 -0.99
CA THR A 203 19.08 -14.12 -2.06
C THR A 203 20.31 -15.02 -2.00
N GLY A 204 20.86 -15.26 -0.80
CA GLY A 204 21.97 -16.19 -0.59
C GLY A 204 21.65 -17.62 -1.04
N LEU A 205 20.45 -18.13 -0.70
CA LEU A 205 19.97 -19.44 -1.13
C LEU A 205 19.81 -19.50 -2.65
N ALA A 206 19.19 -18.49 -3.27
CA ALA A 206 18.98 -18.45 -4.71
C ALA A 206 20.32 -18.44 -5.48
N VAL A 207 21.26 -17.58 -5.07
CA VAL A 207 22.60 -17.51 -5.67
C VAL A 207 23.37 -18.81 -5.44
N GLY A 208 23.29 -19.39 -4.24
CA GLY A 208 23.92 -20.66 -3.91
C GLY A 208 23.41 -21.82 -4.77
N LEU A 209 22.09 -21.97 -4.92
CA LEU A 209 21.46 -22.98 -5.77
C LEU A 209 21.84 -22.80 -7.24
N PHE A 210 21.85 -21.56 -7.72
CA PHE A 210 22.25 -21.24 -9.10
C PHE A 210 23.71 -21.62 -9.36
N TYR A 211 24.61 -21.28 -8.44
CA TYR A 211 26.02 -21.64 -8.53
C TYR A 211 26.22 -23.17 -8.49
N PHE A 212 25.51 -23.86 -7.60
CA PHE A 212 25.57 -25.32 -7.49
C PHE A 212 25.15 -26.00 -8.80
N ARG A 213 24.01 -25.58 -9.38
CA ARG A 213 23.52 -26.05 -10.68
C ARG A 213 24.54 -25.83 -11.81
N LEU A 214 25.15 -24.65 -11.88
CA LEU A 214 26.18 -24.35 -12.88
C LEU A 214 27.43 -25.23 -12.71
N ARG A 215 27.86 -25.46 -11.47
CA ARG A 215 29.01 -26.32 -11.17
C ARG A 215 28.73 -27.77 -11.55
N GLU A 216 27.53 -28.27 -11.25
CA GLU A 216 27.11 -29.63 -11.57
C GLU A 216 27.02 -29.85 -13.09
N GLN A 217 26.47 -28.89 -13.83
CA GLN A 217 26.48 -28.92 -15.31
C GLN A 217 27.91 -28.96 -15.88
N LYS A 218 28.83 -28.17 -15.32
CA LYS A 218 30.25 -28.21 -15.74
C LYS A 218 30.91 -29.55 -15.43
N ARG A 219 30.61 -30.18 -14.29
CA ARG A 219 31.13 -31.50 -13.93
C ARG A 219 30.56 -32.60 -14.82
N ALA A 220 29.26 -32.58 -15.12
CA ALA A 220 28.63 -33.54 -16.03
C ALA A 220 29.18 -33.44 -17.46
N ALA A 221 29.66 -32.25 -17.87
CA ALA A 221 30.29 -32.02 -19.16
C ALA A 221 31.80 -32.38 -19.20
N MET A 222 32.43 -32.65 -18.05
CA MET A 222 33.79 -33.20 -18.05
C MET A 222 33.69 -34.67 -18.44
N THR A 223 34.38 -35.05 -19.51
CA THR A 223 34.55 -36.46 -19.87
C THR A 223 35.16 -37.17 -18.66
N ALA A 224 34.39 -38.06 -18.03
CA ALA A 224 34.94 -38.98 -17.05
C ALA A 224 36.10 -39.69 -17.76
N PHE A 225 37.32 -39.49 -17.28
CA PHE A 225 38.42 -40.35 -17.65
C PHE A 225 37.99 -41.74 -17.19
N SER A 226 37.54 -42.54 -18.16
CA SER A 226 37.31 -43.94 -17.93
C SER A 226 38.63 -44.50 -17.41
N ASP A 227 38.60 -45.09 -16.22
CA ASP A 227 39.72 -45.84 -15.64
C ASP A 227 40.19 -47.00 -16.55
N ALA A 228 39.48 -47.25 -17.66
CA ALA A 228 39.87 -48.18 -18.72
C ALA A 228 40.44 -47.50 -19.99
N GLY A 229 40.56 -46.16 -20.03
CA GLY A 229 40.85 -45.38 -21.24
C GLY A 229 42.32 -45.00 -21.46
N GLY A 230 43.26 -45.68 -20.82
CA GLY A 230 44.69 -45.35 -20.87
C GLY A 230 45.63 -46.52 -20.65
N MET A 231 45.19 -47.77 -20.91
CA MET A 231 46.14 -48.89 -20.95
C MET A 231 47.00 -48.78 -22.21
N VAL A 232 48.19 -48.20 -22.05
CA VAL A 232 49.29 -48.40 -23.00
C VAL A 232 49.57 -49.89 -23.03
N ARG A 233 49.24 -50.56 -24.14
CA ARG A 233 49.61 -51.96 -24.37
C ARG A 233 51.13 -52.02 -24.50
N LEU A 234 51.80 -52.61 -23.51
CA LEU A 234 53.22 -52.93 -23.59
C LEU A 234 53.37 -54.09 -24.60
N ASN A 235 53.81 -53.78 -25.83
CA ASN A 235 54.08 -54.78 -26.85
C ASN A 235 55.42 -55.47 -26.52
N LEU A 236 55.37 -56.71 -26.01
CA LEU A 236 56.57 -57.49 -25.68
C LEU A 236 57.08 -58.33 -26.86
N ASP A 237 56.42 -58.25 -28.02
CA ASP A 237 56.70 -59.08 -29.19
C ASP A 237 58.10 -58.83 -29.83
N GLU A 238 58.75 -57.70 -29.52
CA GLU A 238 60.10 -57.39 -30.00
C GLU A 238 61.22 -57.81 -29.03
N LEU A 239 60.91 -58.38 -27.85
CA LEU A 239 61.90 -58.75 -26.82
C LEU A 239 62.11 -60.27 -26.66
N THR A 240 61.46 -61.10 -27.48
CA THR A 240 61.73 -62.54 -27.51
C THR A 240 63.00 -62.83 -28.31
N ALA A 241 64.08 -63.17 -27.60
CA ALA A 241 65.33 -63.64 -28.21
C ALA A 241 65.07 -64.90 -29.07
N PRO A 242 65.73 -65.06 -30.24
CA PRO A 242 65.61 -66.26 -31.03
C PRO A 242 66.12 -67.47 -30.24
N ALA A 243 65.34 -68.55 -30.26
CA ALA A 243 65.63 -69.79 -29.56
C ALA A 243 67.04 -70.30 -29.91
N ALA A 244 67.87 -70.48 -28.87
CA ALA A 244 69.22 -71.00 -29.00
C ALA A 244 69.18 -72.39 -29.68
N GLU A 245 69.87 -72.48 -30.82
CA GLU A 245 70.12 -73.69 -31.57
C GLU A 245 70.88 -74.69 -30.68
N ARG A 246 70.21 -75.81 -30.41
CA ARG A 246 70.68 -76.89 -29.54
C ARG A 246 71.76 -77.71 -30.28
N LEU A 247 73.02 -77.34 -30.11
CA LEU A 247 74.18 -78.11 -30.59
C LEU A 247 74.43 -79.31 -29.64
N LEU A 248 74.02 -80.50 -30.10
CA LEU A 248 74.45 -81.80 -29.60
C LEU A 248 75.47 -82.39 -30.59
N GLY A 249 76.61 -82.86 -30.07
CA GLY A 249 77.69 -83.59 -30.77
C GLY A 249 79.03 -82.87 -30.60
N ASP A 250 80.09 -83.40 -29.96
CA ASP A 250 80.48 -84.78 -29.62
C ASP A 250 81.08 -84.88 -28.21
#